data_AF-A0A2D5AXE8-F1
#
_entry.id   AF-A0A2D5AXE8-F1
#
_cell.length_a   1.000
_cell.length_b   1.000
_cell.length_c   1.000
_cell.angle_alpha   90.00
_cell.angle_beta   90.00
_cell.angle_gamma   90.00
#
_symmetry.space_group_name_H-M   'P 1'
#
loop_
_entity.id
_entity.type
_entity.pdbx_description
1 polymer ?
#
loop_
_entity_poly.entity_id
_entity_poly.type
_entity_poly.pdbx_seq_one_letter_code
_entity_poly.pdbx_strand_id
1 'polypeptide(L)'
;MGAFLCLAGAYLSFALPGTAGKPKPLFQRLLGPLTELAADVQWIRFQRARIRGENERALFFAEGALSLDPESTAGWELLARHLALYLSSPERETDPQRRRAWFRAGLEVTRRGKQKAAEPARLDLLRGLLFLTKAQLDPDPFSEGERELLEEARRAFAAARLAGIFGAEDLENYVAEELSR
;
A
#
# COMPACT_ATOMS: atom_id res chain seq x y z
N MET A 1 -3.92 -28.21 -12.20
CA MET A 1 -4.93 -27.59 -13.09
C MET A 1 -5.93 -26.90 -12.19
N GLY A 2 -5.92 -25.60 -11.94
CA GLY A 2 -5.51 -24.47 -12.77
C GLY A 2 -6.71 -23.52 -12.86
N ALA A 3 -7.08 -22.88 -11.75
CA ALA A 3 -8.12 -21.87 -11.67
C ALA A 3 -7.65 -20.73 -10.74
N PHE A 4 -6.69 -19.96 -11.24
CA PHE A 4 -6.25 -18.69 -10.66
C PHE A 4 -6.35 -17.68 -11.77
N LEU A 5 -7.37 -16.83 -11.77
CA LEU A 5 -7.37 -15.50 -12.38
C LEU A 5 -8.75 -14.85 -12.25
N CYS A 6 -8.71 -13.53 -12.12
CA CYS A 6 -9.80 -12.57 -12.21
C CYS A 6 -10.65 -12.40 -10.95
N LEU A 7 -10.19 -11.52 -10.05
CA LEU A 7 -11.04 -10.49 -9.42
C LEU A 7 -10.14 -9.43 -8.76
N ALA A 8 -9.47 -8.62 -9.58
CA ALA A 8 -8.78 -7.41 -9.12
C ALA A 8 -8.98 -6.32 -10.18
N GLY A 9 -10.22 -5.89 -10.35
CA GLY A 9 -10.57 -4.91 -11.36
C GLY A 9 -11.97 -4.37 -11.16
N ALA A 10 -12.13 -3.45 -10.21
CA ALA A 10 -13.06 -2.32 -10.21
C ALA A 10 -13.42 -1.93 -8.76
N TYR A 11 -12.66 -1.00 -8.18
CA TYR A 11 -13.20 -0.17 -7.08
C TYR A 11 -12.76 1.27 -7.33
N LEU A 12 -13.48 1.91 -8.25
CA LEU A 12 -13.49 3.35 -8.46
C LEU A 12 -14.76 3.90 -7.82
N SER A 13 -14.56 4.80 -6.86
CA SER A 13 -15.46 5.88 -6.44
C SER A 13 -16.82 5.50 -5.85
N PHE A 14 -16.90 5.53 -4.51
CA PHE A 14 -18.10 5.99 -3.82
C PHE A 14 -17.71 6.85 -2.62
N ALA A 15 -18.04 8.14 -2.68
CA ALA A 15 -17.84 9.07 -1.58
C ALA A 15 -18.91 8.84 -0.51
N LEU A 16 -18.50 8.59 0.73
CA LEU A 16 -19.36 8.64 1.92
C LEU A 16 -19.17 10.00 2.63
N PRO A 17 -20.24 10.60 3.20
CA PRO A 17 -20.15 11.91 3.82
C PRO A 17 -19.67 11.82 5.28
N GLY A 18 -18.70 12.68 5.60
CA GLY A 18 -18.60 13.32 6.92
C GLY A 18 -17.77 12.62 7.98
N THR A 19 -16.47 12.91 8.03
CA THR A 19 -15.70 12.92 9.28
C THR A 19 -15.14 14.32 9.50
N ALA A 20 -15.44 14.91 10.66
CA ALA A 20 -15.00 16.25 11.03
C ALA A 20 -13.47 16.28 11.17
N GLY A 21 -12.80 16.81 10.14
CA GLY A 21 -11.34 16.89 10.07
C GLY A 21 -10.75 17.98 10.97
N LYS A 22 -9.55 17.72 11.50
CA LYS A 22 -8.72 18.71 12.20
C LYS A 22 -8.48 19.94 11.31
N PRO A 23 -8.34 21.16 11.88
CA PRO A 23 -8.17 22.37 11.09
C PRO A 23 -6.88 22.32 10.26
N LYS A 24 -7.03 22.30 8.93
CA LYS A 24 -5.92 22.34 7.98
C LYS A 24 -5.16 23.69 8.09
N PRO A 25 -3.83 23.71 8.02
CA PRO A 25 -3.03 24.95 8.02
C PRO A 25 -3.43 25.90 6.89
N LEU A 26 -3.31 27.21 7.14
CA LEU A 26 -3.88 28.30 6.34
C LEU A 26 -3.50 28.27 4.84
N PHE A 27 -2.28 27.81 4.51
CA PHE A 27 -1.82 27.69 3.12
C PHE A 27 -2.50 26.55 2.33
N GLN A 28 -2.92 25.47 3.00
CA GLN A 28 -3.71 24.39 2.38
C GLN A 28 -5.15 24.82 2.08
N ARG A 29 -5.67 25.81 2.82
CA ARG A 29 -7.01 26.38 2.56
C ARG A 29 -7.05 27.35 1.38
N LEU A 30 -5.92 28.02 1.09
CA LEU A 30 -5.83 29.01 0.02
C LEU A 30 -5.39 28.44 -1.34
N LEU A 31 -4.69 27.31 -1.36
CA LEU A 31 -4.24 26.64 -2.59
C LEU A 31 -4.91 25.27 -2.82
N GLY A 32 -5.89 24.88 -1.99
CA GLY A 32 -6.45 23.52 -1.92
C GLY A 32 -6.71 22.81 -3.25
N PRO A 33 -7.35 23.44 -4.26
CA PRO A 33 -7.57 22.78 -5.56
C PRO A 33 -6.29 22.60 -6.38
N LEU A 34 -5.30 23.49 -6.22
CA LEU A 34 -4.06 23.47 -6.99
C LEU A 34 -3.05 22.48 -6.42
N THR A 35 -3.11 22.16 -5.12
CA THR A 35 -2.23 21.17 -4.50
C THR A 35 -2.53 19.75 -4.96
N GLU A 36 -3.80 19.41 -5.16
CA GLU A 36 -4.22 18.12 -5.73
C GLU A 36 -3.72 17.97 -7.18
N LEU A 37 -3.91 18.99 -8.01
CA LEU A 37 -3.38 19.02 -9.38
C LEU A 37 -1.85 18.93 -9.42
N ALA A 38 -1.16 19.61 -8.51
CA ALA A 38 0.30 19.51 -8.40
C ALA A 38 0.74 18.10 -7.99
N ALA A 39 0.00 17.45 -7.09
CA ALA A 39 0.25 16.06 -6.70
C ALA A 39 0.06 15.11 -7.90
N ASP A 40 -0.98 15.30 -8.71
CA ASP A 40 -1.21 14.54 -9.94
C ASP A 40 -0.06 14.67 -10.94
N VAL A 41 0.47 15.88 -11.12
CA VAL A 41 1.65 16.11 -11.96
C VAL A 41 2.85 15.31 -11.44
N GLN A 42 3.04 15.25 -10.12
CA GLN A 42 4.10 14.42 -9.53
C GLN A 42 3.84 12.93 -9.75
N TRP A 43 2.60 12.45 -9.67
CA TRP A 43 2.26 11.06 -9.98
C TRP A 43 2.51 10.69 -11.45
N ILE A 44 2.23 11.61 -12.39
CA ILE A 44 2.59 11.43 -13.81
C ILE A 44 4.10 11.29 -13.97
N ARG A 45 4.88 12.14 -13.29
CA ARG A 45 6.35 12.09 -13.31
C ARG A 45 6.89 10.81 -12.69
N PHE A 46 6.29 10.36 -11.58
CA PHE A 46 6.57 9.07 -10.96
C PHE A 46 6.39 7.92 -11.97
N GLN A 47 5.24 7.86 -12.64
CA GLN A 47 4.97 6.79 -13.62
C GLN A 47 5.97 6.81 -14.77
N ARG A 48 6.33 8.01 -15.26
CA ARG A 48 7.29 8.16 -16.35
C ARG A 48 8.70 7.71 -15.94
N ALA A 49 9.15 8.06 -14.75
CA ALA A 49 10.42 7.62 -14.18
C ALA A 49 10.42 6.09 -13.95
N ARG A 50 9.33 5.54 -13.40
CA ARG A 50 9.16 4.10 -13.17
C ARG A 50 9.27 3.29 -14.47
N ILE A 51 8.60 3.74 -15.54
CA ILE A 51 8.67 3.06 -16.86
C ILE A 51 10.10 3.04 -17.41
N ARG A 52 10.90 4.08 -17.11
CA ARG A 52 12.32 4.17 -17.53
C ARG A 52 13.29 3.44 -16.61
N GLY A 53 12.82 2.84 -15.51
CA GLY A 53 13.67 2.22 -14.50
C GLY A 53 14.46 3.22 -13.63
N GLU A 54 14.09 4.49 -13.65
CA GLU A 54 14.73 5.55 -12.85
C GLU A 54 14.18 5.54 -11.41
N ASN A 55 14.48 4.48 -10.65
CA ASN A 55 13.85 4.21 -9.35
C ASN A 55 13.98 5.37 -8.34
N GLU A 56 15.16 5.96 -8.20
CA GLU A 56 15.37 7.10 -7.28
C GLU A 56 14.51 8.31 -7.66
N ARG A 57 14.42 8.64 -8.94
CA ARG A 57 13.57 9.74 -9.43
C ARG A 57 12.10 9.43 -9.26
N ALA A 58 11.70 8.18 -9.48
CA ALA A 58 10.33 7.75 -9.20
C ALA A 58 9.99 7.99 -7.73
N LEU A 59 10.82 7.51 -6.80
CA LEU A 59 10.60 7.71 -5.36
C LEU A 59 10.57 9.19 -4.96
N PHE A 60 11.47 10.00 -5.52
CA PHE A 60 11.46 11.45 -5.31
C PHE A 60 10.11 12.08 -5.70
N PHE A 61 9.57 11.72 -6.86
CA PHE A 61 8.28 12.24 -7.31
C PHE A 61 7.11 11.72 -6.46
N ALA A 62 7.13 10.45 -6.05
CA ALA A 62 6.08 9.89 -5.20
C ALA A 62 6.03 10.55 -3.81
N GLU A 63 7.18 10.73 -3.15
CA GLU A 63 7.25 11.44 -1.85
C GLU A 63 6.88 12.93 -2.01
N GLY A 64 7.24 13.55 -3.14
CA GLY A 64 6.79 14.89 -3.49
C GLY A 64 5.26 14.99 -3.64
N ALA A 65 4.63 14.01 -4.29
CA ALA A 65 3.18 13.94 -4.43
C ALA A 65 2.49 13.81 -3.06
N LEU A 66 2.98 12.92 -2.20
CA LEU A 66 2.46 12.72 -0.84
C LEU A 66 2.72 13.89 0.11
N SER A 67 3.73 14.72 -0.18
CA SER A 67 3.96 15.96 0.56
C SER A 67 2.94 17.05 0.17
N LEU A 68 2.48 17.04 -1.09
CA LEU A 68 1.47 17.97 -1.60
C LEU A 68 0.05 17.55 -1.19
N ASP A 69 -0.25 16.25 -1.29
CA ASP A 69 -1.52 15.65 -0.87
C ASP A 69 -1.29 14.47 0.10
N PRO A 70 -1.09 14.77 1.40
CA PRO A 70 -0.86 13.74 2.41
C PRO A 70 -2.11 12.94 2.76
N GLU A 71 -3.31 13.40 2.39
CA GLU A 71 -4.57 12.69 2.66
C GLU A 71 -4.89 11.65 1.57
N SER A 72 -4.13 11.62 0.48
CA SER A 72 -4.29 10.68 -0.64
C SER A 72 -4.05 9.21 -0.24
N THR A 73 -5.11 8.51 0.17
CA THR A 73 -5.05 7.07 0.45
C THR A 73 -4.47 6.30 -0.75
N ALA A 74 -4.94 6.61 -1.97
CA ALA A 74 -4.47 5.98 -3.19
C ALA A 74 -2.97 6.24 -3.46
N GLY A 75 -2.46 7.44 -3.14
CA GLY A 75 -1.04 7.75 -3.24
C GLY A 75 -0.18 6.90 -2.30
N TRP A 76 -0.63 6.74 -1.04
CA TRP A 76 0.04 5.89 -0.06
C TRP A 76 0.01 4.41 -0.50
N GLU A 77 -1.13 3.93 -0.99
CA GLU A 77 -1.28 2.57 -1.52
C GLU A 77 -0.34 2.33 -2.72
N LEU A 78 -0.26 3.28 -3.65
CA LEU A 78 0.57 3.18 -4.84
C LEU A 78 2.06 3.10 -4.50
N LEU A 79 2.56 3.98 -3.63
CA LEU A 79 3.96 3.96 -3.22
C LEU A 79 4.28 2.68 -2.43
N ALA A 80 3.41 2.26 -1.51
CA ALA A 80 3.61 1.04 -0.73
C ALA A 80 3.70 -0.19 -1.65
N ARG A 81 2.78 -0.34 -2.61
CA ARG A 81 2.80 -1.43 -3.60
C ARG A 81 4.03 -1.37 -4.50
N HIS A 82 4.44 -0.19 -4.93
CA HIS A 82 5.64 -0.05 -5.75
C HIS A 82 6.88 -0.55 -5.03
N LEU A 83 7.04 -0.21 -3.76
CA LEU A 83 8.17 -0.69 -2.95
C LEU A 83 8.06 -2.18 -2.65
N ALA A 84 6.92 -2.62 -2.10
CA ALA A 84 6.76 -3.96 -1.54
C ALA A 84 6.33 -5.06 -2.52
N LEU A 85 5.98 -4.72 -3.77
CA LEU A 85 5.70 -5.73 -4.79
C LEU A 85 6.63 -5.58 -5.98
N TYR A 86 6.83 -4.36 -6.48
CA TYR A 86 7.61 -4.14 -7.69
C TYR A 86 9.13 -4.11 -7.43
N LEU A 87 9.62 -3.24 -6.54
CA LEU A 87 11.07 -3.15 -6.28
C LEU A 87 11.60 -4.32 -5.46
N SER A 88 10.77 -4.95 -4.64
CA SER A 88 11.14 -6.15 -3.88
C SER A 88 10.91 -7.45 -4.64
N SER A 89 10.69 -7.43 -5.96
CA SER A 89 10.51 -8.65 -6.76
C SER A 89 11.86 -9.24 -7.18
N PRO A 90 12.00 -10.57 -7.31
CA PRO A 90 13.22 -11.21 -7.82
C PRO A 90 13.64 -10.75 -9.21
N GLU A 91 12.67 -10.39 -10.07
CA GLU A 91 12.91 -9.88 -11.42
C GLU A 91 13.50 -8.47 -11.42
N ARG A 92 13.30 -7.70 -10.34
CA ARG A 92 13.78 -6.32 -10.23
C ARG A 92 15.01 -6.17 -9.36
N GLU A 93 15.10 -6.94 -8.29
CA GLU A 93 16.21 -6.87 -7.34
C GLU A 93 16.70 -8.29 -7.03
N THR A 94 17.87 -8.62 -7.54
CA THR A 94 18.44 -9.97 -7.39
C THR A 94 19.01 -10.19 -6.00
N ASP A 95 19.43 -9.13 -5.30
CA ASP A 95 19.93 -9.20 -3.93
C ASP A 95 18.76 -9.41 -2.94
N PRO A 96 18.70 -10.57 -2.25
CA PRO A 96 17.65 -10.85 -1.29
C PRO A 96 17.60 -9.83 -0.14
N GLN A 97 18.74 -9.29 0.31
CA GLN A 97 18.77 -8.30 1.38
C GLN A 97 18.10 -6.99 0.94
N ARG A 98 18.36 -6.55 -0.30
CA ARG A 98 17.74 -5.35 -0.85
C ARG A 98 16.26 -5.56 -1.14
N ARG A 99 15.84 -6.75 -1.60
CA ARG A 99 14.40 -7.10 -1.69
C ARG A 99 13.71 -6.94 -0.34
N ARG A 100 14.33 -7.44 0.74
CA ARG A 100 13.80 -7.28 2.09
C ARG A 100 13.69 -5.83 2.50
N ALA A 101 14.73 -5.03 2.22
CA ALA A 101 14.72 -3.60 2.53
C ALA A 101 13.56 -2.89 1.81
N TRP A 102 13.33 -3.19 0.54
CA TRP A 102 12.21 -2.62 -0.23
C TRP A 102 10.84 -3.04 0.30
N PHE A 103 10.66 -4.31 0.65
CA PHE A 103 9.41 -4.78 1.23
C PHE A 103 9.13 -4.09 2.58
N ARG A 104 10.13 -4.02 3.46
CA ARG A 104 10.03 -3.27 4.73
C ARG A 104 9.74 -1.79 4.50
N ALA A 105 10.34 -1.17 3.49
CA ALA A 105 10.07 0.22 3.15
C ALA A 105 8.61 0.42 2.70
N GLY A 106 8.03 -0.51 1.92
CA GLY A 106 6.62 -0.46 1.57
C GLY A 106 5.69 -0.64 2.77
N LEU A 107 6.01 -1.55 3.69
CA LEU A 107 5.30 -1.68 4.97
C LEU A 107 5.40 -0.43 5.85
N GLU A 108 6.54 0.26 5.81
CA GLU A 108 6.74 1.53 6.51
C GLU A 108 5.92 2.67 5.87
N VAL A 109 5.78 2.68 4.54
CA VAL A 109 4.87 3.61 3.83
C VAL A 109 3.43 3.42 4.31
N THR A 110 2.94 2.18 4.46
CA THR A 110 1.57 1.97 4.98
C THR A 110 1.44 2.51 6.40
N ARG A 111 2.44 2.30 7.26
CA ARG A 111 2.45 2.81 8.64
C ARG A 111 2.44 4.34 8.70
N ARG A 112 3.27 5.02 7.89
CA ARG A 112 3.28 6.50 7.78
C ARG A 112 1.93 7.01 7.24
N GLY A 113 1.41 6.36 6.20
CA GLY A 113 0.14 6.72 5.58
C GLY A 113 -1.04 6.62 6.54
N LYS A 114 -1.07 5.63 7.44
CA LYS A 114 -2.14 5.52 8.46
C LYS A 114 -2.30 6.76 9.35
N GLN A 115 -1.25 7.57 9.49
CA GLN A 115 -1.30 8.79 10.30
C GLN A 115 -1.86 10.00 9.55
N LYS A 116 -1.96 9.92 8.21
CA LYS A 116 -2.19 11.07 7.34
C LYS A 116 -3.32 10.87 6.32
N ALA A 117 -3.51 9.65 5.82
CA ALA A 117 -4.48 9.32 4.79
C ALA A 117 -5.92 9.55 5.25
N ALA A 118 -6.80 9.90 4.30
CA ALA A 118 -8.22 10.07 4.56
C ALA A 118 -8.91 8.76 4.98
N GLU A 119 -8.44 7.62 4.46
CA GLU A 119 -9.00 6.29 4.73
C GLU A 119 -7.90 5.35 5.28
N PRO A 120 -7.42 5.54 6.52
CA PRO A 120 -6.27 4.79 7.05
C PRO A 120 -6.52 3.29 7.14
N ALA A 121 -7.77 2.86 7.30
CA ALA A 121 -8.15 1.45 7.35
C ALA A 121 -7.88 0.70 6.02
N ARG A 122 -7.92 1.39 4.88
CA ARG A 122 -7.53 0.78 3.60
C ARG A 122 -6.05 0.42 3.56
N LEU A 123 -5.20 1.14 4.30
CA LEU A 123 -3.78 0.82 4.42
C LEU A 123 -3.54 -0.41 5.31
N ASP A 124 -4.44 -0.73 6.24
CA ASP A 124 -4.42 -2.00 6.96
C ASP A 124 -4.79 -3.17 6.03
N LEU A 125 -5.84 -2.99 5.20
CA LEU A 125 -6.19 -3.99 4.18
C LEU A 125 -5.00 -4.23 3.23
N LEU A 126 -4.40 -3.17 2.71
CA LEU A 126 -3.23 -3.30 1.85
C LEU A 126 -2.07 -3.99 2.56
N ARG A 127 -1.79 -3.64 3.81
CA ARG A 127 -0.73 -4.29 4.60
C ARG A 127 -0.95 -5.79 4.70
N GLY A 128 -2.19 -6.22 4.94
CA GLY A 128 -2.54 -7.64 4.93
C GLY A 128 -2.29 -8.31 3.58
N LEU A 129 -2.70 -7.66 2.49
CA LEU A 129 -2.45 -8.15 1.13
C LEU A 129 -0.95 -8.26 0.80
N LEU A 130 -0.13 -7.31 1.25
CA LEU A 130 1.32 -7.34 1.04
C LEU A 130 1.96 -8.55 1.74
N PHE A 131 1.60 -8.79 3.01
CA PHE A 131 2.09 -9.95 3.75
C PHE A 131 1.62 -11.27 3.14
N LEU A 132 0.33 -11.38 2.81
CA LEU A 132 -0.22 -12.57 2.18
C LEU A 132 0.45 -12.88 0.84
N THR A 133 0.61 -11.85 -0.01
CA THR A 133 1.29 -12.00 -1.30
C THR A 133 2.74 -12.46 -1.10
N LYS A 134 3.43 -11.92 -0.09
CA LYS A 134 4.81 -12.29 0.20
C LYS A 134 4.94 -13.74 0.68
N ALA A 135 4.02 -14.18 1.55
CA ALA A 135 3.95 -15.55 2.01
C ALA A 135 3.77 -16.54 0.84
N GLN A 136 2.89 -16.21 -0.10
CA GLN A 136 2.55 -17.08 -1.24
C GLN A 136 3.61 -17.13 -2.34
N LEU A 137 4.28 -16.02 -2.63
CA LEU A 137 5.12 -15.91 -3.83
C LEU A 137 6.62 -16.04 -3.58
N ASP A 138 7.12 -15.61 -2.43
CA ASP A 138 8.55 -15.54 -2.15
C ASP A 138 8.81 -15.48 -0.63
N PRO A 139 8.58 -16.58 0.12
CA PRO A 139 8.68 -16.59 1.57
C PRO A 139 10.11 -16.41 2.11
N ASP A 140 11.17 -16.56 1.27
CA ASP A 140 12.56 -16.56 1.73
C ASP A 140 13.42 -15.42 1.12
N PRO A 141 14.40 -14.85 1.86
CA PRO A 141 14.72 -15.10 3.25
C PRO A 141 14.31 -13.95 4.15
N PHE A 142 13.02 -13.66 4.29
CA PHE A 142 12.60 -12.98 5.51
C PHE A 142 12.78 -13.99 6.65
N SER A 143 13.59 -13.63 7.66
CA SER A 143 13.86 -14.47 8.85
C SER A 143 12.60 -14.87 9.63
N GLU A 144 11.47 -14.26 9.27
CA GLU A 144 10.16 -14.36 9.89
C GLU A 144 9.43 -15.64 9.40
N GLY A 145 9.74 -16.15 8.20
CA GLY A 145 9.13 -17.37 7.66
C GLY A 145 7.67 -17.19 7.22
N GLU A 146 7.16 -18.13 6.43
CA GLU A 146 5.82 -18.07 5.83
C GLU A 146 4.71 -17.91 6.88
N ARG A 147 4.79 -18.66 7.98
CA ARG A 147 3.80 -18.61 9.06
C ARG A 147 3.70 -17.23 9.71
N GLU A 148 4.82 -16.57 10.00
CA GLU A 148 4.81 -15.24 10.60
C GLU A 148 4.23 -14.20 9.64
N LEU A 149 4.54 -14.30 8.34
CA LEU A 149 3.93 -13.45 7.31
C LEU A 149 2.41 -13.64 7.28
N LEU A 150 1.91 -14.87 7.37
CA LEU A 150 0.47 -15.14 7.45
C LEU A 150 -0.14 -14.59 8.76
N GLU A 151 0.54 -14.70 9.89
CA GLU A 151 0.07 -14.12 11.16
C GLU A 151 0.01 -12.59 11.12
N GLU A 152 0.98 -11.93 10.50
CA GLU A 152 0.97 -10.49 10.23
C GLU A 152 -0.15 -10.11 9.24
N ALA A 153 -0.37 -10.90 8.19
CA ALA A 153 -1.47 -10.70 7.25
C ALA A 153 -2.82 -10.73 7.96
N ARG A 154 -3.05 -11.77 8.79
CA ARG A 154 -4.28 -11.93 9.57
C ARG A 154 -4.51 -10.77 10.52
N ARG A 155 -3.47 -10.32 11.23
CA ARG A 155 -3.56 -9.15 12.14
C ARG A 155 -3.97 -7.89 11.39
N ALA A 156 -3.40 -7.66 10.20
CA ALA A 156 -3.75 -6.51 9.39
C ALA A 156 -5.20 -6.59 8.85
N PHE A 157 -5.64 -7.77 8.39
CA PHE A 157 -7.04 -7.97 7.98
C PHE A 157 -8.03 -7.81 9.13
N ALA A 158 -7.70 -8.31 10.32
CA ALA A 158 -8.51 -8.09 11.52
C ALA A 158 -8.67 -6.60 11.84
N ALA A 159 -7.59 -5.81 11.73
CA ALA A 159 -7.66 -4.36 11.91
C ALA A 159 -8.55 -3.68 10.86
N ALA A 160 -8.44 -4.08 9.59
CA ALA A 160 -9.29 -3.57 8.50
C ALA A 160 -10.77 -3.95 8.69
N ARG A 161 -11.05 -5.17 9.15
CA ARG A 161 -12.41 -5.64 9.46
C ARG A 161 -13.03 -4.85 10.60
N LEU A 162 -12.30 -4.62 11.69
CA LEU A 162 -12.78 -3.81 12.81
C LEU A 162 -13.12 -2.38 12.40
N ALA A 163 -12.48 -1.87 11.34
CA ALA A 163 -12.77 -0.58 10.75
C ALA A 163 -13.88 -0.59 9.67
N GLY A 164 -14.50 -1.75 9.41
CA GLY A 164 -15.63 -1.90 8.48
C GLY A 164 -15.22 -1.98 7.01
N ILE A 165 -13.97 -2.31 6.68
CA ILE A 165 -13.53 -2.48 5.29
C ILE A 165 -14.16 -3.76 4.70
N PHE A 166 -14.86 -3.59 3.58
CA PHE A 166 -15.47 -4.69 2.84
C PHE A 166 -14.43 -5.74 2.42
N GLY A 167 -14.77 -7.03 2.56
CA GLY A 167 -13.92 -8.17 2.20
C GLY A 167 -12.76 -8.46 3.16
N ALA A 168 -12.52 -7.62 4.18
CA ALA A 168 -11.46 -7.86 5.16
C ALA A 168 -11.73 -9.11 6.02
N GLU A 169 -12.99 -9.41 6.32
CA GLU A 169 -13.39 -10.62 7.06
C GLU A 169 -13.10 -11.90 6.28
N ASP A 170 -13.48 -11.94 5.00
CA ASP A 170 -13.22 -13.10 4.13
C ASP A 170 -11.71 -13.38 4.02
N LEU A 171 -10.90 -12.32 3.89
CA LEU A 171 -9.45 -12.43 3.85
C LEU A 171 -8.84 -12.85 5.19
N GLU A 172 -9.36 -12.35 6.32
CA GLU A 172 -8.94 -12.80 7.65
C GLU A 172 -9.21 -14.29 7.84
N ASN A 173 -10.42 -14.73 7.47
CA ASN A 173 -10.84 -16.14 7.57
C ASN A 173 -10.01 -17.04 6.66
N TYR A 174 -9.76 -16.62 5.41
CA TYR A 174 -8.89 -17.33 4.49
C TYR A 174 -7.49 -17.56 5.08
N VAL A 175 -6.87 -16.52 5.65
CA VAL A 175 -5.55 -16.66 6.26
C VAL A 175 -5.58 -17.53 7.52
N ALA A 176 -6.67 -17.50 8.30
CA ALA A 176 -6.85 -18.37 9.46
C ALA A 176 -6.93 -19.85 9.07
N GLU A 177 -7.57 -20.16 7.95
CA GLU A 177 -7.61 -21.52 7.39
C GLU A 177 -6.22 -21.97 6.94
N GLU A 178 -5.48 -21.12 6.20
CA GLU A 178 -4.12 -21.45 5.77
C GLU A 178 -3.16 -21.69 6.95
N LEU A 179 -3.27 -20.91 8.04
CA LEU A 179 -2.46 -21.10 9.26
C LEU A 179 -2.74 -22.40 10.03
N SER A 180 -3.89 -23.04 9.74
CA SER A 180 -4.33 -24.27 10.40
C SER A 180 -3.95 -25.54 9.63
N ARG A 181 -3.40 -25.38 8.41
CA ARG A 181 -2.85 -26.47 7.61
C ARG A 181 -1.41 -26.77 8.03
#